data_AF-A0A5S6QSY3-F1
#
_entry.id   AF-A0A5S6QSY3-F1
#
_cell.length_a   1.000
_cell.length_b   1.000
_cell.length_c   1.000
_cell.angle_alpha   90.00
_cell.angle_beta   90.00
_cell.angle_gamma   90.00
#
_symmetry.space_group_name_H-M   'P 1'
#
loop_
_entity.id
_entity.type
_entity.pdbx_description
1 polymer ?
#
loop_
_entity_poly.entity_id
_entity_poly.type
_entity_poly.pdbx_seq_one_letter_code
_entity_poly.pdbx_strand_id
1 'polypeptide(L)'
;MQKITFLVCLSIAGTVLSDRYFSSFSSSSSSKLDLSQGSTQDESGETCKLPPVAGPCLRVISRWYYDSVSGLCRTFLYGGCNGNSNNFENEQLCEQKCGPVP
;
A
#
# COMPACT_ATOMS: atom_id res chain seq x y z
N MET A 1 -26.33 -21.48 44.88
CA MET A 1 -26.52 -21.22 46.32
C MET A 1 -25.15 -21.34 46.99
N GLN A 2 -24.81 -20.50 47.98
CA GLN A 2 -23.43 -20.10 48.34
C GLN A 2 -22.69 -19.39 47.17
N LYS A 3 -21.55 -18.68 47.35
CA LYS A 3 -20.68 -18.48 48.54
C LYS A 3 -20.67 -17.03 49.04
N ILE A 4 -20.74 -16.86 50.36
CA ILE A 4 -20.64 -15.58 51.09
C ILE A 4 -19.21 -15.00 51.05
N THR A 5 -19.04 -13.90 50.31
CA THR A 5 -18.45 -12.60 50.76
C THR A 5 -17.00 -12.52 51.31
N PHE A 6 -16.50 -11.27 51.29
CA PHE A 6 -15.36 -10.65 51.98
C PHE A 6 -13.91 -10.87 51.50
N LEU A 7 -13.22 -9.71 51.40
CA LEU A 7 -11.76 -9.46 51.39
C LEU A 7 -10.99 -10.02 50.15
N VAL A 8 -9.98 -9.34 49.61
CA VAL A 8 -9.23 -8.17 50.11
C VAL A 8 -9.29 -7.00 49.12
N CYS A 9 -9.66 -5.82 49.61
CA CYS A 9 -9.20 -4.53 49.08
C CYS A 9 -8.16 -3.99 50.09
N LEU A 10 -7.32 -3.02 49.68
CA LEU A 10 -6.15 -2.49 50.39
C LEU A 10 -4.91 -3.41 50.32
N SER A 11 -3.67 -2.94 50.15
CA SER A 11 -3.19 -1.62 49.71
C SER A 11 -1.69 -1.69 49.36
N ILE A 12 -1.28 -1.25 48.17
CA ILE A 12 0.03 -0.57 47.96
C ILE A 12 -0.16 0.47 46.85
N ALA A 13 0.50 1.63 46.97
CA ALA A 13 0.46 2.69 45.96
C ALA A 13 1.74 2.70 45.09
N GLY A 14 1.57 3.08 43.82
CA GLY A 14 2.60 3.82 43.07
C GLY A 14 3.88 3.10 42.64
N THR A 15 3.79 2.19 41.67
CA THR A 15 4.90 1.94 40.72
C THR A 15 4.36 1.83 39.30
N VAL A 16 4.65 2.83 38.46
CA VAL A 16 4.71 2.64 37.00
C VAL A 16 6.06 1.99 36.63
N LEU A 17 6.17 1.46 35.41
CA LEU A 17 7.30 0.71 34.81
C LEU A 17 7.21 -0.82 34.98
N SER A 18 7.87 -1.53 34.04
CA SER A 18 7.93 -2.99 33.86
C SER A 18 6.64 -3.67 33.33
N ASP A 19 6.66 -4.58 32.34
CA ASP A 19 7.66 -4.90 31.29
C ASP A 19 6.95 -5.60 30.10
N ARG A 20 7.57 -5.55 28.92
CA ARG A 20 7.49 -6.52 27.79
C ARG A 20 6.19 -7.36 27.62
N TYR A 21 5.26 -6.84 26.81
CA TYR A 21 4.25 -7.65 26.09
C TYR A 21 4.58 -7.56 24.58
N PHE A 22 5.54 -8.31 24.04
CA PHE A 22 5.63 -9.77 23.92
C PHE A 22 4.47 -10.41 23.14
N SER A 23 4.65 -10.42 21.82
CA SER A 23 4.32 -11.54 20.93
C SER A 23 2.85 -11.87 20.57
N SER A 24 2.48 -11.39 19.38
CA SER A 24 2.00 -12.26 18.27
C SER A 24 0.52 -12.69 18.15
N PHE A 25 0.04 -12.62 16.90
CA PHE A 25 -1.10 -13.34 16.25
C PHE A 25 -2.58 -12.96 16.53
N SER A 26 -3.18 -12.22 15.57
CA SER A 26 -4.57 -12.33 15.05
C SER A 26 -5.78 -11.99 15.99
N SER A 27 -6.98 -11.54 15.56
CA SER A 27 -7.61 -11.39 14.22
C SER A 27 -8.74 -10.32 14.18
N SER A 28 -9.04 -9.77 12.99
CA SER A 28 -10.38 -9.44 12.42
C SER A 28 -11.39 -8.44 13.06
N SER A 29 -11.47 -7.25 12.45
CA SER A 29 -12.67 -6.63 11.83
C SER A 29 -13.78 -5.88 12.60
N SER A 30 -14.22 -4.77 11.97
CA SER A 30 -15.46 -3.98 12.13
C SER A 30 -15.59 -3.04 13.35
N SER A 31 -16.16 -1.82 13.28
CA SER A 31 -16.53 -0.86 12.21
C SER A 31 -17.07 0.42 12.91
N LYS A 32 -17.35 1.63 12.38
CA LYS A 32 -17.24 2.40 11.11
C LYS A 32 -17.56 3.89 11.49
N LEU A 33 -17.55 4.98 10.70
CA LEU A 33 -17.26 5.40 9.31
C LEU A 33 -17.05 6.96 9.38
N ASP A 34 -16.36 7.61 8.43
CA ASP A 34 -16.56 9.05 8.11
C ASP A 34 -16.54 9.28 6.58
N LEU A 35 -17.23 10.31 6.10
CA LEU A 35 -17.78 10.37 4.74
C LEU A 35 -16.92 11.11 3.71
N SER A 36 -15.74 10.55 3.44
CA SER A 36 -15.07 10.73 2.13
C SER A 36 -14.43 9.43 1.62
N GLN A 37 -14.99 8.28 2.03
CA GLN A 37 -14.56 6.93 1.66
C GLN A 37 -14.92 6.60 0.19
N GLY A 38 -14.36 7.36 -0.75
CA GLY A 38 -14.68 7.38 -2.17
C GLY A 38 -13.50 7.02 -3.09
N SER A 39 -12.59 6.14 -2.65
CA SER A 39 -11.59 5.53 -3.52
C SER A 39 -12.27 4.51 -4.45
N THR A 40 -12.95 4.99 -5.47
CA THR A 40 -13.51 4.18 -6.56
C THR A 40 -12.40 3.39 -7.25
N GLN A 41 -12.72 2.18 -7.69
CA GLN A 41 -11.77 1.30 -8.38
C GLN A 41 -11.47 1.78 -9.81
N ASP A 42 -10.67 2.83 -9.98
CA ASP A 42 -9.92 3.07 -11.24
C ASP A 42 -8.62 3.90 -11.07
N GLU A 43 -7.76 3.52 -10.13
CA GLU A 43 -6.34 3.95 -10.13
C GLU A 43 -5.51 3.27 -11.26
N SER A 44 -6.18 2.59 -12.19
CA SER A 44 -5.64 2.07 -13.46
C SER A 44 -5.63 3.18 -14.50
N GLY A 45 -6.81 3.70 -14.86
CA GLY A 45 -7.03 4.61 -15.98
C GLY A 45 -6.08 5.82 -16.00
N GLU A 46 -5.87 6.48 -14.86
CA GLU A 46 -4.97 7.66 -14.81
C GLU A 46 -3.49 7.28 -14.89
N THR A 47 -3.05 6.19 -14.25
CA THR A 47 -1.65 5.72 -14.35
C THR A 47 -1.26 5.49 -15.81
N CYS A 48 -2.13 4.85 -16.58
CA CYS A 48 -1.90 4.47 -17.97
C CYS A 48 -1.96 5.66 -18.96
N LYS A 49 -2.38 6.85 -18.51
CA LYS A 49 -2.38 8.09 -19.31
C LYS A 49 -1.12 8.93 -19.12
N LEU A 50 -0.30 8.65 -18.10
CA LEU A 50 0.91 9.42 -17.82
C LEU A 50 2.00 9.17 -18.89
N PRO A 51 2.78 10.19 -19.30
CA PRO A 51 3.93 9.97 -20.17
C PRO A 51 5.07 9.25 -19.43
N PRO A 52 5.96 8.53 -20.14
CA PRO A 52 7.17 7.97 -19.53
C PRO A 52 8.10 9.09 -19.03
N VAL A 53 8.59 8.97 -17.79
CA VAL A 53 9.48 9.97 -17.18
C VAL A 53 10.81 9.33 -16.78
N ALA A 54 11.88 9.71 -17.47
CA ALA A 54 13.24 9.27 -17.16
C ALA A 54 13.73 9.80 -15.80
N GLY A 55 13.35 11.02 -15.43
CA GLY A 55 13.82 11.70 -14.22
C GLY A 55 15.26 12.25 -14.34
N PRO A 56 15.80 12.87 -13.28
CA PRO A 56 17.07 13.60 -13.33
C PRO A 56 18.31 12.74 -13.00
N CYS A 57 18.13 11.49 -12.55
CA CYS A 57 19.24 10.60 -12.26
C CYS A 57 19.86 10.00 -13.53
N LEU A 58 21.15 9.68 -13.49
CA LEU A 58 21.94 9.31 -14.68
C LEU A 58 22.23 7.80 -14.81
N ARG A 59 21.37 6.93 -14.25
CA ARG A 59 21.45 5.48 -14.51
C ARG A 59 20.75 5.15 -15.83
N VAL A 60 21.14 4.05 -16.46
CA VAL A 60 20.45 3.51 -17.65
C VAL A 60 19.71 2.25 -17.23
N ILE A 61 18.45 2.38 -16.84
CA ILE A 61 17.59 1.26 -16.45
C ILE A 61 16.51 1.10 -17.51
N SER A 62 16.48 -0.05 -18.21
CA SER A 62 15.36 -0.38 -19.09
C SER A 62 14.10 -0.59 -18.26
N ARG A 63 13.01 0.09 -18.62
CA ARG A 63 11.70 0.00 -17.97
C ARG A 63 10.59 0.01 -19.00
N TRP A 64 9.41 -0.44 -18.60
CA TRP A 64 8.22 -0.50 -19.44
C TRP A 64 7.24 0.60 -19.06
N TYR A 65 6.55 1.15 -20.04
CA TYR A 65 5.44 2.08 -19.87
C TYR A 65 4.33 1.71 -20.85
N TYR A 66 3.09 2.04 -20.52
CA TYR A 66 1.97 1.93 -21.45
C TYR A 66 1.91 3.17 -22.34
N ASP A 67 2.00 2.96 -23.65
CA ASP A 67 1.80 3.98 -24.68
C ASP A 67 0.34 3.97 -25.11
N SER A 68 -0.45 4.84 -24.47
CA SER A 68 -1.88 5.02 -24.72
C SER A 68 -2.25 5.54 -26.12
N VAL A 69 -1.27 5.94 -26.95
CA VAL A 69 -1.50 6.30 -28.37
C VAL A 69 -1.48 5.05 -29.25
N SER A 70 -0.62 4.08 -28.94
CA SER A 70 -0.56 2.78 -29.63
C SER A 70 -1.41 1.68 -29.00
N GLY A 71 -1.81 1.83 -27.73
CA GLY A 71 -2.50 0.81 -26.94
C GLY A 71 -1.60 -0.33 -26.47
N LEU A 72 -0.28 -0.12 -26.41
CA LEU A 72 0.73 -1.16 -26.18
C LEU A 72 1.70 -0.79 -25.06
N CYS A 73 2.25 -1.81 -24.39
CA CYS A 73 3.40 -1.64 -23.51
C CYS A 73 4.69 -1.53 -24.32
N ARG A 74 5.55 -0.57 -23.96
CA ARG A 74 6.78 -0.22 -24.70
C ARG A 74 7.92 0.08 -23.73
N THR A 75 9.16 -0.09 -24.18
CA THR A 75 10.34 0.19 -23.35
C THR A 75 10.77 1.66 -23.40
N PHE A 76 11.33 2.15 -22.29
CA PHE A 76 12.01 3.44 -22.17
C PHE A 76 13.20 3.34 -21.22
N LEU A 77 14.05 4.37 -21.22
CA LEU A 77 15.19 4.47 -20.31
C LEU A 77 14.81 5.31 -19.08
N TYR A 78 14.85 4.67 -17.91
CA TYR A 78 14.63 5.31 -16.62
C TYR A 78 15.98 5.64 -15.95
N GLY A 79 16.12 6.90 -15.52
CA GLY A 79 17.28 7.45 -14.84
C GLY A 79 17.54 6.89 -13.44
N GLY A 80 16.52 6.27 -12.83
CA GLY A 80 16.60 5.63 -11.52
C GLY A 80 16.09 6.46 -10.33
N CYS A 81 15.60 7.68 -10.56
CA CYS A 81 14.86 8.46 -9.55
C CYS A 81 13.83 9.39 -10.19
N ASN A 82 12.81 9.79 -9.41
CA ASN A 82 11.78 10.79 -9.76
C ASN A 82 11.10 10.53 -11.13
N GLY A 83 10.77 9.26 -11.40
CA GLY A 83 9.78 8.89 -12.42
C GLY A 83 8.34 9.08 -11.91
N ASN A 84 7.37 8.56 -12.65
CA ASN A 84 5.97 8.47 -12.25
C ASN A 84 5.48 7.01 -12.24
N SER A 85 4.17 6.79 -12.03
CA SER A 85 3.56 5.46 -11.93
C SER A 85 3.54 4.64 -13.23
N ASN A 86 3.73 5.26 -14.40
CA ASN A 86 3.80 4.56 -15.69
C ASN A 86 5.24 4.04 -15.93
N ASN A 87 5.71 3.19 -15.02
CA ASN A 87 7.09 2.73 -14.94
C ASN A 87 7.16 1.32 -14.31
N PHE A 88 7.05 0.31 -15.16
CA PHE A 88 6.99 -1.11 -14.80
C PHE A 88 8.32 -1.81 -15.04
N GLU A 89 8.59 -2.87 -14.28
CA GLU A 89 9.84 -3.64 -14.37
C GLU A 89 9.88 -4.55 -15.60
N ASN A 90 8.72 -5.08 -16.02
CA ASN A 90 8.56 -5.95 -17.19
C ASN A 90 7.26 -5.63 -17.94
N GLU A 91 7.14 -6.20 -19.13
CA GLU A 91 6.01 -6.07 -20.04
C GLU A 91 4.71 -6.58 -19.41
N GLN A 92 4.75 -7.75 -18.75
CA GLN A 92 3.57 -8.41 -18.20
C GLN A 92 2.92 -7.61 -17.07
N LEU A 93 3.70 -6.92 -16.23
CA LEU A 93 3.18 -6.01 -15.20
C LEU A 93 2.58 -4.74 -15.79
N CYS A 94 3.10 -4.27 -16.93
CA CYS A 94 2.50 -3.16 -17.68
C CYS A 94 1.17 -3.59 -18.31
N GLU A 95 1.12 -4.75 -18.97
CA GLU A 95 -0.08 -5.29 -19.60
C GLU A 95 -1.16 -5.63 -18.57
N GLN A 96 -0.80 -6.23 -17.43
CA GLN A 96 -1.73 -6.51 -16.34
C GLN A 96 -2.35 -5.25 -15.72
N LYS A 97 -1.65 -4.10 -15.78
CA LYS A 97 -2.10 -2.84 -15.19
C LYS A 97 -2.82 -1.91 -16.18
N CYS A 98 -2.44 -1.97 -17.46
CA CYS A 98 -2.80 -0.99 -18.48
C CYS A 98 -3.18 -1.58 -19.85
N GLY A 99 -2.92 -2.86 -20.09
CA GLY A 99 -3.19 -3.50 -21.38
C GLY A 99 -4.70 -3.57 -21.71
N PRO A 100 -5.04 -3.91 -22.96
CA PRO A 100 -6.43 -4.08 -23.37
C PRO A 100 -7.12 -5.15 -22.50
N VAL A 101 -8.27 -4.80 -21.94
CA VAL A 101 -9.12 -5.76 -21.22
C VAL A 101 -9.60 -6.84 -22.21
N PRO A 102 -9.44 -8.14 -21.90
CA PRO A 102 -9.83 -9.25 -22.78
C PRO A 102 -11.35 -9.49 -22.82
#